data_AF-X1RUZ3-F1
#
_entry.id   AF-X1RUZ3-F1
#
_cell.length_a   1.000
_cell.length_b   1.000
_cell.length_c   1.000
_cell.angle_alpha   90.00
_cell.angle_beta   90.00
_cell.angle_gamma   90.00
#
_symmetry.space_group_name_H-M   'P 1'
#
loop_
_entity.id
_entity.type
_entity.pdbx_description
1 polymer ?
#
loop_
_entity_poly.entity_id
_entity_poly.type
_entity_poly.pdbx_seq_one_letter_code
_entity_poly.pdbx_strand_id
1 'polypeptide(L)'
;VMKESMNVAKTLAWKLTPHSKQQQLLTKFEKEHLWAGIHIHCPEGATPKDGPSAGTAITIAIFSLLNSKKIKNNIAITGEINLQGKPTAIGGLDLKIYFTDYFE
;
A
#
# COMPACT_ATOMS: atom_id res chain seq x y z
N VAL A 1 -14.64 -1.75 -4.80
CA VAL A 1 -13.46 -2.60 -5.12
C VAL A 1 -12.20 -2.06 -4.43
N MET A 2 -11.97 -0.75 -4.45
CA MET A 2 -10.79 -0.17 -3.82
C MET A 2 -10.75 -0.33 -2.28
N LYS A 3 -11.90 -0.22 -1.60
CA LYS A 3 -11.98 -0.42 -0.13
C LYS A 3 -11.57 -1.82 0.28
N GLU A 4 -12.01 -2.82 -0.48
CA GLU A 4 -11.64 -4.22 -0.29
C GLU A 4 -10.14 -4.41 -0.53
N SER A 5 -9.60 -3.81 -1.60
CA SER A 5 -8.15 -3.82 -1.89
C SER A 5 -7.32 -3.21 -0.76
N MET A 6 -7.79 -2.12 -0.14
CA MET A 6 -7.13 -1.52 1.04
C MET A 6 -7.10 -2.47 2.26
N ASN A 7 -8.16 -3.24 2.48
CA ASN A 7 -8.19 -4.24 3.56
C ASN A 7 -7.20 -5.39 3.32
N VAL A 8 -7.10 -5.86 2.08
CA VAL A 8 -6.09 -6.86 1.66
C VAL A 8 -4.69 -6.30 1.87
N ALA A 9 -4.44 -5.06 1.41
CA ALA A 9 -3.15 -4.40 1.55
C ALA A 9 -2.72 -4.24 3.02
N LYS A 10 -3.63 -3.81 3.90
CA LYS A 10 -3.38 -3.69 5.34
C LYS A 10 -3.01 -5.03 5.96
N THR A 11 -3.80 -6.07 5.68
CA THR A 11 -3.58 -7.43 6.19
C THR A 11 -2.22 -7.96 5.75
N LEU A 12 -1.90 -7.80 4.47
CA LEU A 12 -0.66 -8.29 3.90
C LEU A 12 0.56 -7.51 4.40
N ALA A 13 0.49 -6.18 4.48
CA ALA A 13 1.56 -5.36 5.03
C ALA A 13 1.87 -5.74 6.49
N TRP A 14 0.84 -6.01 7.30
CA TRP A 14 1.01 -6.52 8.65
C TRP A 14 1.66 -7.91 8.64
N LYS A 15 1.15 -8.85 7.84
CA LYS A 15 1.69 -10.21 7.72
C LYS A 15 3.17 -10.23 7.29
N LEU A 16 3.57 -9.35 6.39
CA LEU A 16 4.95 -9.24 5.90
C LEU A 16 5.89 -8.54 6.90
N THR A 17 5.34 -7.81 7.87
CA THR A 17 6.14 -7.15 8.91
C THR A 17 6.74 -8.21 9.84
N PRO A 18 8.06 -8.18 10.12
CA PRO A 18 8.71 -9.17 10.99
C PRO A 18 8.05 -9.24 12.37
N HIS A 19 7.96 -10.45 12.94
CA HIS A 19 7.32 -10.67 14.24
C HIS A 19 7.89 -9.80 15.37
N SER A 20 9.20 -9.58 15.39
CA SER A 20 9.83 -8.68 16.37
C SER A 20 9.29 -7.25 16.27
N LYS A 21 9.08 -6.74 15.05
CA LYS A 21 8.52 -5.42 14.80
C LYS A 21 7.03 -5.36 15.13
N GLN A 22 6.26 -6.41 14.81
CA GLN A 22 4.86 -6.53 15.20
C GLN A 22 4.69 -6.41 16.72
N GLN A 23 5.48 -7.16 17.51
CA GLN A 23 5.45 -7.10 18.97
C GLN A 23 5.77 -5.70 19.49
N GLN A 24 6.83 -5.06 18.96
CA GLN A 24 7.17 -3.69 19.33
C GLN A 24 6.04 -2.70 19.06
N LEU A 25 5.37 -2.83 17.90
CA LEU A 25 4.24 -1.96 17.53
C LEU A 25 3.04 -2.19 18.44
N LEU A 26 2.69 -3.44 18.75
CA LEU A 26 1.59 -3.76 19.67
C LEU A 26 1.84 -3.17 21.06
N THR A 27 3.03 -3.40 21.62
CA THR A 27 3.41 -2.81 22.92
C THR A 27 3.37 -1.28 22.89
N LYS A 28 3.79 -0.66 21.78
CA LYS A 28 3.72 0.79 21.61
C LYS A 28 2.28 1.30 21.61
N PHE A 29 1.41 0.68 20.83
CA PHE A 29 0.00 1.08 20.73
C PHE A 29 -0.75 0.93 22.06
N GLU A 30 -0.46 -0.13 22.81
CA GLU A 30 -1.03 -0.36 24.15
C GLU A 30 -0.54 0.68 25.16
N LYS A 31 0.78 0.93 25.24
CA LYS A 31 1.37 1.82 26.24
C LYS A 31 1.06 3.29 26.00
N GLU A 32 1.03 3.73 24.75
CA GLU A 32 0.85 5.13 24.41
C GLU A 32 -0.63 5.50 24.23
N HIS A 33 -1.57 4.55 24.43
CA HIS A 33 -3.00 4.70 24.12
C HIS A 33 -3.26 5.25 22.70
N LEU A 34 -2.33 4.99 21.78
CA LEU A 34 -2.40 5.46 20.41
C LEU A 34 -3.23 4.47 19.60
N TRP A 35 -4.53 4.74 19.49
CA TRP A 35 -5.37 4.16 18.45
C TRP A 35 -5.01 4.83 17.11
N ALA A 36 -3.90 4.38 16.54
CA ALA A 36 -3.38 4.87 15.27
C ALA A 36 -4.19 4.29 14.11
N GLY A 37 -5.24 4.99 13.70
CA GLY A 37 -5.88 4.76 12.41
C GLY A 37 -4.90 5.04 11.27
N ILE A 38 -4.94 4.24 10.21
CA ILE A 38 -4.19 4.52 8.98
C ILE A 38 -5.11 5.33 8.07
N HIS A 39 -4.76 6.59 7.82
CA HIS A 39 -5.41 7.40 6.80
C HIS A 39 -4.70 7.22 5.46
N ILE A 40 -5.42 6.66 4.48
CA ILE A 40 -4.92 6.49 3.12
C ILE A 40 -5.59 7.56 2.24
N HIS A 41 -4.78 8.47 1.70
CA HIS A 41 -5.22 9.47 0.74
C HIS A 41 -4.64 9.18 -0.63
N CYS A 42 -5.51 9.08 -1.64
CA CYS A 42 -5.13 9.06 -3.04
C CYS A 42 -5.47 10.44 -3.65
N PRO A 43 -4.50 11.20 -4.20
CA PRO A 43 -4.69 12.54 -4.76
C PRO A 43 -5.82 12.63 -5.78
N GLU A 44 -6.34 13.83 -6.11
CA GLU A 44 -7.50 14.04 -7.00
C GLU A 44 -8.84 13.55 -6.41
N GLY A 45 -9.24 14.10 -5.25
CA GLY A 45 -10.40 13.62 -4.50
C GLY A 45 -11.76 13.66 -5.23
N ALA A 46 -11.88 14.45 -6.29
CA ALA A 46 -13.11 14.53 -7.10
C ALA A 46 -13.26 13.38 -8.11
N THR A 47 -12.16 12.72 -8.48
CA THR A 47 -12.17 11.64 -9.48
C THR A 47 -12.29 10.27 -8.76
N PRO A 48 -13.33 9.46 -9.07
CA PRO A 48 -13.50 8.13 -8.49
C PRO A 48 -12.30 7.22 -8.81
N LYS A 49 -11.79 6.52 -7.78
CA LYS A 49 -10.69 5.56 -7.90
C LYS A 49 -11.15 4.19 -7.44
N ASP A 50 -11.80 3.45 -8.33
CA ASP A 50 -12.41 2.16 -7.97
C ASP A 50 -11.74 0.95 -8.65
N GLY A 51 -10.46 1.07 -9.03
CA GLY A 51 -9.69 -0.04 -9.61
C GLY A 51 -8.77 -0.73 -8.59
N PRO A 52 -8.61 -2.06 -8.62
CA PRO A 52 -7.74 -2.77 -7.66
C PRO A 52 -6.24 -2.56 -7.94
N SER A 53 -5.89 -1.98 -9.09
CA SER A 53 -4.51 -1.86 -9.61
C SER A 53 -3.55 -0.97 -8.80
N ALA A 54 -3.99 -0.41 -7.68
CA ALA A 54 -3.16 0.29 -6.70
C ALA A 54 -2.82 -0.57 -5.47
N GLY A 55 -3.37 -1.78 -5.35
CA GLY A 55 -3.25 -2.64 -4.16
C GLY A 55 -1.80 -2.94 -3.78
N THR A 56 -0.92 -3.21 -4.76
CA THR A 56 0.51 -3.42 -4.52
C THR A 56 1.17 -2.16 -3.97
N ALA A 57 0.90 -1.00 -4.56
CA ALA A 57 1.47 0.28 -4.12
C ALA A 57 1.02 0.64 -2.69
N ILE A 58 -0.27 0.45 -2.38
CA ILE A 58 -0.83 0.69 -1.04
C ILE A 58 -0.21 -0.26 -0.02
N THR A 59 -0.03 -1.54 -0.36
CA THR A 59 0.63 -2.53 0.52
C THR A 59 2.04 -2.07 0.87
N ILE A 60 2.82 -1.63 -0.12
CA ILE A 60 4.20 -1.16 0.07
C ILE A 60 4.23 0.10 0.91
N ALA A 61 3.29 1.04 0.70
CA ALA A 61 3.17 2.26 1.51
C ALA A 61 2.89 1.96 2.98
N ILE A 62 1.95 1.05 3.27
CA ILE A 62 1.65 0.62 4.65
C ILE A 62 2.84 -0.13 5.25
N PHE A 63 3.47 -1.03 4.49
CA PHE A 63 4.63 -1.77 4.96
C PHE A 63 5.80 -0.83 5.31
N SER A 64 6.06 0.16 4.45
CA SER A 64 7.01 1.26 4.69
C SER A 64 6.71 1.97 6.00
N LEU A 65 5.45 2.37 6.23
CA LEU A 65 5.00 3.05 7.44
C LEU A 65 5.25 2.19 8.69
N LEU A 66 4.84 0.93 8.68
CA LEU A 66 4.99 0.00 9.81
C LEU A 66 6.46 -0.30 10.15
N ASN A 67 7.32 -0.35 9.13
CA ASN A 67 8.71 -0.78 9.26
C ASN A 67 9.72 0.38 9.25
N SER A 68 9.26 1.61 9.10
CA SER A 68 10.11 2.81 8.96
C SER A 68 11.12 2.68 7.81
N LYS A 69 10.70 2.10 6.68
CA LYS A 69 11.54 1.88 5.50
C LYS A 69 11.17 2.83 4.37
N LYS A 70 12.08 3.74 4.00
CA LYS A 70 11.84 4.68 2.91
C LYS A 70 11.64 3.96 1.57
N ILE A 71 10.64 4.40 0.81
CA ILE A 71 10.41 4.00 -0.57
C ILE A 71 11.20 4.95 -1.47
N LYS A 72 11.88 4.44 -2.50
CA LYS A 72 12.57 5.28 -3.47
C LYS A 72 11.54 6.10 -4.26
N ASN A 73 11.85 7.36 -4.51
CA ASN A 73 10.96 8.29 -5.22
C ASN A 73 11.10 8.26 -6.74
N ASN A 74 11.97 7.39 -7.28
CA ASN A 74 12.18 7.20 -8.72
C ASN A 74 11.62 5.86 -9.23
N ILE A 75 10.60 5.32 -8.55
CA ILE A 75 9.95 4.07 -8.93
C ILE A 75 8.44 4.28 -8.94
N ALA A 76 7.81 4.00 -10.08
CA ALA A 76 6.37 3.90 -10.19
C ALA A 76 5.90 2.45 -9.95
N ILE A 77 4.73 2.28 -9.34
CA ILE A 77 4.20 0.96 -8.97
C ILE A 77 2.74 0.87 -9.41
N THR A 78 2.40 -0.19 -10.13
CA THR A 78 1.01 -0.58 -10.43
C THR A 78 0.87 -2.08 -10.32
N GLY A 79 -0.30 -2.56 -9.90
CA GLY A 79 -0.55 -3.96 -9.63
C GLY A 79 -1.69 -4.13 -8.64
N GLU A 80 -2.56 -5.10 -8.92
CA GLU A 80 -3.41 -5.67 -7.88
C GLU A 80 -2.58 -6.68 -7.08
N ILE A 81 -2.94 -6.92 -5.83
CA ILE A 81 -2.25 -7.88 -4.96
C ILE A 81 -3.26 -8.79 -4.27
N ASN A 82 -2.95 -10.09 -4.22
CA ASN A 82 -3.75 -11.06 -3.49
C ASN A 82 -3.26 -11.28 -2.04
N LEU A 83 -4.04 -12.01 -1.23
CA LEU A 83 -3.71 -12.31 0.16
C LEU A 83 -2.46 -13.19 0.35
N GLN A 84 -2.02 -13.85 -0.72
CA GLN A 84 -0.76 -14.61 -0.77
C GLN A 84 0.45 -13.70 -1.04
N GLY A 85 0.25 -12.40 -1.30
CA GLY A 85 1.31 -11.44 -1.58
C GLY A 85 1.85 -11.49 -3.00
N LYS A 86 1.11 -12.07 -3.94
CA LYS A 86 1.48 -12.11 -5.36
C LYS A 86 0.76 -10.99 -6.12
N PRO A 87 1.51 -10.15 -6.87
CA PRO A 87 0.88 -9.23 -7.81
C PRO A 87 0.12 -9.97 -8.90
N THR A 88 -1.02 -9.42 -9.32
CA THR A 88 -1.85 -9.95 -10.41
C THR A 88 -1.90 -8.97 -11.58
N ALA A 89 -2.32 -9.49 -12.74
CA ALA A 89 -2.40 -8.71 -13.97
C ALA A 89 -3.34 -7.49 -13.83
N ILE A 90 -3.02 -6.44 -14.56
CA ILE A 90 -3.76 -5.18 -14.58
C ILE A 90 -4.06 -4.76 -16.02
N GLY A 91 -5.11 -3.98 -16.22
CA GLY A 91 -5.39 -3.33 -17.49
C GLY A 91 -4.57 -2.04 -17.70
N GLY A 92 -4.45 -1.64 -18.97
CA GLY A 92 -3.89 -0.35 -19.38
C GLY A 92 -2.39 -0.19 -19.12
N LEU A 93 -1.61 -1.28 -19.20
CA LEU A 93 -0.18 -1.26 -18.89
C LEU A 93 0.59 -0.27 -19.78
N ASP A 94 0.34 -0.28 -21.09
CA ASP A 94 1.01 0.60 -22.05
C ASP A 94 0.79 2.09 -21.72
N LEU A 95 -0.47 2.48 -21.42
CA LEU A 95 -0.79 3.84 -21.01
C LEU A 95 -0.09 4.22 -19.71
N LYS A 96 -0.02 3.30 -18.74
CA LYS A 96 0.62 3.55 -17.44
C LYS A 96 2.14 3.76 -17.58
N ILE A 97 2.81 2.96 -18.41
CA ILE A 97 4.24 3.12 -18.71
C ILE A 97 4.48 4.42 -19.47
N TYR A 98 3.64 4.69 -20.48
CA TYR A 98 3.73 5.93 -21.24
C TYR A 98 3.65 7.17 -20.33
N PHE A 99 2.70 7.20 -19.39
CA PHE A 99 2.62 8.31 -18.44
C PHE A 99 3.84 8.41 -17.53
N THR A 100 4.49 7.31 -17.13
CA THR A 100 5.69 7.40 -16.28
C THR A 100 6.87 8.00 -17.02
N ASP A 101 7.05 7.68 -18.31
CA ASP A 101 8.13 8.20 -19.14
C ASP A 101 8.00 9.71 -19.41
N TYR A 102 6.78 10.26 -19.28
CA TYR A 102 6.50 11.70 -19.46
C TYR A 102 6.88 12.58 -18.27
N PHE A 103 7.16 12.00 -17.09
CA PHE A 103 7.46 12.73 -15.86
C PHE A 103 8.93 12.60 -15.41
N GLU A 104 9.79 11.93 -16.18
CA GLU A 104 11.26 12.03 -16.08
C GLU A 104 11.81 13.21 -16.89
#